data_AF-A0A8E2JB36-F1
#
_entry.id   AF-A0A8E2JB36-F1
#
_cell.length_a   1.000
_cell.length_b   1.000
_cell.length_c   1.000
_cell.angle_alpha   90.00
_cell.angle_beta   90.00
_cell.angle_gamma   90.00
#
_symmetry.space_group_name_H-M   'P 1'
#
loop_
_entity.id
_entity.type
_entity.pdbx_description
1 polymer ?
#
loop_
_entity_poly.entity_id
_entity_poly.type
_entity_poly.pdbx_seq_one_letter_code
_entity_poly.pdbx_strand_id
1 'polypeptide(L)'
;MSYETCASYCSGYNYFGVEYGDECYCGDNFTNPTTAAPESDCYFACAGNSSEVCGAGNRMNLFESITVHTGPGNPTIAGYTYAGCHTDSVGARVLAEQYTYDNAMTVEECATFCAGYTYFGTEYGTQCFCGNSFANPTSEAAETDCSFLCPGNSQEYCGAGNRLTMYSKS
;
A
#
# COMPACT_ATOMS: atom_id res chain seq x y z
N MET A 1 -6.03 6.10 26.27
CA MET A 1 -5.42 6.57 25.02
C MET A 1 -4.64 7.86 25.27
N SER A 2 -3.48 8.05 24.65
CA SER A 2 -2.66 9.27 24.60
C SER A 2 -2.11 9.43 23.18
N TYR A 3 -1.47 10.56 22.85
CA TYR A 3 -0.82 10.73 21.55
C TYR A 3 0.24 9.65 21.29
N GLU A 4 1.09 9.36 22.27
CA GLU A 4 2.20 8.41 22.11
C GLU A 4 1.69 6.97 21.95
N THR A 5 0.65 6.61 22.72
CA THR A 5 0.05 5.27 22.60
C THR A 5 -0.68 5.08 21.29
N CYS A 6 -1.36 6.13 20.77
CA CYS A 6 -1.98 6.06 19.45
C CYS A 6 -0.93 6.04 18.33
N ALA A 7 0.11 6.88 18.40
CA ALA A 7 1.21 6.90 17.44
C ALA A 7 1.91 5.53 17.36
N SER A 8 2.16 4.90 18.52
CA SER A 8 2.76 3.57 18.57
C SER A 8 1.82 2.49 18.02
N TYR A 9 0.52 2.60 18.23
CA TYR A 9 -0.46 1.68 17.68
C TYR A 9 -0.56 1.80 16.16
N CYS A 10 -0.51 3.03 15.65
CA CYS A 10 -0.53 3.34 14.22
C CYS A 10 0.86 3.31 13.56
N SER A 11 1.82 2.57 14.13
CA SER A 11 3.13 2.40 13.52
C SER A 11 2.97 1.73 12.16
N GLY A 12 3.29 2.44 11.08
CA GLY A 12 3.08 1.97 9.70
C GLY A 12 1.93 2.66 8.95
N TYR A 13 1.37 3.75 9.49
CA TYR A 13 0.47 4.63 8.76
C TYR A 13 1.06 6.05 8.65
N ASN A 14 0.72 6.77 7.59
CA ASN A 14 1.16 8.17 7.42
C ASN A 14 0.58 9.11 8.48
N TYR A 15 -0.65 8.84 8.94
CA TYR A 15 -1.37 9.64 9.90
C TYR A 15 -1.94 8.79 11.03
N PHE A 16 -2.03 9.38 12.20
CA PHE A 16 -2.84 8.88 13.30
C PHE A 16 -3.70 10.01 13.87
N GLY A 17 -4.82 9.65 14.48
CA GLY A 17 -5.71 10.62 15.08
C GLY A 17 -6.43 10.06 16.30
N VAL A 18 -6.83 10.96 17.19
CA VAL A 18 -7.53 10.62 18.44
C VAL A 18 -8.86 11.36 18.52
N GLU A 19 -9.90 10.64 18.97
CA GLU A 19 -11.26 11.17 19.14
C GLU A 19 -11.87 10.67 20.46
N TYR A 20 -12.89 11.37 20.92
CA TYR A 20 -13.73 10.99 22.07
C TYR A 20 -13.02 10.73 23.42
N GLY A 21 -11.76 11.16 23.56
CA GLY A 21 -10.95 10.94 24.76
C GLY A 21 -10.22 9.60 24.81
N ASP A 22 -10.70 8.58 24.09
CA ASP A 22 -10.16 7.21 24.18
C ASP A 22 -10.03 6.44 22.85
N GLU A 23 -10.48 7.01 21.74
CA GLU A 23 -10.42 6.37 20.41
C GLU A 23 -9.12 6.73 19.68
N CYS A 24 -8.65 5.81 18.83
CA CYS A 24 -7.45 5.98 18.01
C CYS A 24 -7.71 5.45 16.59
N TYR A 25 -7.30 6.23 15.60
CA TYR A 25 -7.50 6.00 14.18
C TYR A 25 -6.18 6.09 13.45
N CYS A 26 -5.99 5.24 12.45
CA CYS A 26 -4.81 5.23 11.60
C CYS A 26 -5.23 5.35 10.13
N GLY A 27 -4.42 5.99 9.31
CA GLY A 27 -4.68 6.04 7.88
C GLY A 27 -3.54 6.62 7.06
N ASP A 28 -3.50 6.27 5.79
CA ASP A 28 -2.48 6.76 4.85
C ASP A 28 -2.95 7.95 4.03
N ASN A 29 -4.26 8.13 3.91
CA ASN A 29 -4.92 9.11 3.08
C ASN A 29 -6.21 9.64 3.73
N PHE A 30 -6.62 10.84 3.34
CA PHE A 30 -7.91 11.40 3.73
C PHE A 30 -9.02 10.90 2.80
N THR A 31 -9.99 10.17 3.34
CA THR A 31 -11.14 9.65 2.57
C THR A 31 -12.14 10.73 2.18
N ASN A 32 -12.10 11.88 2.84
CA ASN A 32 -12.88 13.08 2.52
C ASN A 32 -11.97 14.32 2.64
N PRO A 33 -12.25 15.39 1.88
CA PRO A 33 -11.56 16.65 2.07
C PRO A 33 -11.76 17.14 3.51
N THR A 34 -10.65 17.35 4.22
CA THR A 34 -10.66 17.83 5.60
C THR A 34 -10.40 19.34 5.60
N THR A 35 -11.11 20.05 6.47
CA THR A 35 -10.84 21.47 6.75
C THR A 35 -10.48 21.55 8.23
N ALA A 36 -9.34 22.17 8.54
CA ALA A 36 -8.94 22.38 9.92
C ALA A 36 -10.02 23.19 10.68
N ALA A 37 -10.54 22.61 11.75
CA ALA A 37 -11.39 23.29 12.71
C ALA A 37 -10.53 24.02 13.75
N PRO A 38 -11.08 24.97 14.53
CA PRO A 38 -10.38 25.54 15.66
C PRO A 38 -9.95 24.46 16.65
N GLU A 39 -8.72 24.54 17.16
CA GLU A 39 -8.19 23.58 18.15
C GLU A 39 -9.08 23.47 19.39
N SER A 40 -9.76 24.56 19.77
CA SER A 40 -10.72 24.58 20.88
C SER A 40 -11.93 23.67 20.71
N ASP A 41 -12.23 23.23 19.48
CA ASP A 41 -13.30 22.28 19.23
C ASP A 41 -12.92 20.86 19.71
N CYS A 42 -11.63 20.58 19.93
CA CYS A 42 -11.12 19.38 20.56
C CYS A 42 -10.92 19.65 22.06
N TYR A 43 -11.79 19.11 22.90
CA TYR A 43 -11.81 19.46 24.33
C TYR A 43 -11.92 18.26 25.28
N PHE A 44 -12.03 17.03 24.78
CA PHE A 44 -11.95 15.87 25.65
C PHE A 44 -10.51 15.63 26.08
N ALA A 45 -10.29 15.47 27.38
CA ALA A 45 -9.00 15.05 27.88
C ALA A 45 -8.72 13.59 27.46
N CYS A 46 -7.49 13.29 27.09
CA CYS A 46 -7.09 11.93 26.76
C CYS A 46 -7.15 11.02 28.01
N ALA A 47 -7.79 9.85 27.90
CA ALA A 47 -7.96 8.91 29.00
C ALA A 47 -6.64 8.37 29.57
N GLY A 48 -5.57 8.38 28.77
CA GLY A 48 -4.22 7.96 29.16
C GLY A 48 -3.29 9.11 29.57
N ASN A 49 -3.65 10.35 29.26
CA ASN A 49 -2.90 11.55 29.65
C ASN A 49 -3.83 12.77 29.73
N SER A 50 -4.27 13.15 30.93
CA SER A 50 -5.22 14.26 31.08
C SER A 50 -4.65 15.65 30.75
N SER A 51 -3.34 15.75 30.45
CA SER A 51 -2.72 16.98 29.96
C SER A 51 -2.79 17.15 28.44
N GLU A 52 -3.29 16.13 27.72
CA GLU A 52 -3.53 16.14 26.28
C GLU A 52 -5.02 16.25 25.96
N VAL A 53 -5.33 16.72 24.76
CA VAL A 53 -6.70 16.77 24.21
C VAL A 53 -6.87 15.71 23.11
N CYS A 54 -7.87 14.85 23.25
CA CYS A 54 -8.17 13.72 22.37
C CYS A 54 -9.52 13.92 21.67
N GLY A 55 -9.64 14.99 20.89
CA GLY A 55 -10.81 15.27 20.08
C GLY A 55 -12.05 15.70 20.85
N ALA A 56 -13.20 15.55 20.20
CA ALA A 56 -14.56 15.70 20.72
C ALA A 56 -15.54 14.98 19.77
N GLY A 57 -16.85 15.03 20.01
CA GLY A 57 -17.81 14.45 19.05
C GLY A 57 -17.73 15.11 17.66
N ASN A 58 -17.39 14.35 16.62
CA ASN A 58 -17.12 14.82 15.25
C ASN A 58 -15.90 15.75 15.15
N ARG A 59 -14.91 15.58 16.02
CA ARG A 59 -13.67 16.37 16.05
C ARG A 59 -12.51 15.48 16.44
N MET A 60 -11.49 15.46 15.59
CA MET A 60 -10.32 14.62 15.77
C MET A 60 -9.07 15.50 15.81
N ASN A 61 -8.19 15.26 16.79
CA ASN A 61 -6.81 15.72 16.68
C ASN A 61 -6.08 14.77 15.75
N LEU A 62 -5.54 15.30 14.66
CA LEU A 62 -4.85 14.55 13.62
C LEU A 62 -3.36 14.89 13.65
N PHE A 63 -2.52 13.86 13.55
CA PHE A 63 -1.07 13.96 13.59
C PHE A 63 -0.46 13.28 12.38
N GLU A 64 0.55 13.91 11.81
CA GLU A 64 1.45 13.28 10.84
C GLU A 64 2.47 12.42 11.58
N SER A 65 2.69 11.20 11.09
CA SER A 65 3.70 10.31 11.65
C SER A 65 5.10 10.81 11.28
N ILE A 66 5.97 10.99 12.29
CA ILE A 66 7.36 11.42 12.10
C ILE A 66 8.29 10.29 11.65
N THR A 67 7.84 9.04 11.75
CA THR A 67 8.47 7.94 11.02
C THR A 67 7.97 8.05 9.59
N VAL A 68 8.86 8.37 8.65
CA VAL A 68 8.53 8.42 7.22
C VAL A 68 8.05 7.03 6.82
N HIS A 69 6.74 6.83 6.86
CA HIS A 69 6.11 5.71 6.19
C HIS A 69 6.08 6.12 4.73
N THR A 70 7.06 5.65 3.96
CA THR A 70 6.86 5.60 2.52
C THR A 70 5.66 4.70 2.36
N GLY A 71 4.53 5.26 1.93
CA GLY A 71 3.34 4.47 1.64
C GLY A 71 3.66 3.30 0.70
N PRO A 72 2.67 2.46 0.38
CA PRO A 72 2.92 1.24 -0.37
C PRO A 72 3.77 1.50 -1.61
N GLY A 73 4.72 0.59 -1.85
CA GLY A 73 5.76 0.80 -2.85
C GLY A 73 6.11 -0.48 -3.59
N ASN A 74 7.13 -0.37 -4.43
CA ASN A 74 7.67 -1.49 -5.19
C ASN A 74 8.99 -1.92 -4.52
N PRO A 75 9.04 -3.07 -3.85
CA PRO A 75 10.22 -3.49 -3.09
C PRO A 75 11.41 -3.77 -4.00
N THR A 76 12.61 -3.70 -3.43
CA THR A 76 13.82 -4.15 -4.13
C THR A 76 13.89 -5.67 -4.07
N ILE A 77 13.95 -6.31 -5.23
CA ILE A 77 14.01 -7.76 -5.36
C ILE A 77 15.40 -8.18 -5.85
N ALA A 78 16.04 -9.11 -5.15
CA ALA A 78 17.37 -9.57 -5.54
C ALA A 78 17.37 -10.18 -6.95
N GLY A 79 18.20 -9.65 -7.85
CA GLY A 79 18.31 -10.11 -9.24
C GLY A 79 17.24 -9.57 -10.19
N TYR A 80 16.37 -8.66 -9.72
CA TYR A 80 15.37 -8.01 -10.53
C TYR A 80 15.34 -6.50 -10.28
N THR A 81 14.99 -5.75 -11.33
CA THR A 81 14.76 -4.32 -11.31
C THR A 81 13.28 -4.06 -11.55
N TYR A 82 12.68 -3.16 -10.76
CA TYR A 82 11.31 -2.70 -11.02
C TYR A 82 11.24 -2.06 -12.41
N ALA A 83 10.31 -2.55 -13.23
CA ALA A 83 10.15 -2.16 -14.63
C ALA A 83 8.95 -1.23 -14.88
N GLY A 84 8.23 -0.84 -13.82
CA GLY A 84 7.08 0.05 -13.91
C GLY A 84 5.73 -0.67 -13.86
N CYS A 85 4.67 0.13 -13.83
CA CYS A 85 3.31 -0.36 -14.03
C CYS A 85 3.04 -0.59 -15.52
N HIS A 86 2.57 -1.77 -15.91
CA HIS A 86 2.42 -2.16 -17.32
C HIS A 86 1.00 -2.62 -17.65
N THR A 87 0.52 -2.32 -18.85
CA THR A 87 -0.78 -2.81 -19.33
C THR A 87 -0.75 -4.32 -19.59
N ASP A 88 -1.84 -5.00 -19.24
CA ASP A 88 -2.08 -6.41 -19.56
C ASP A 88 -3.49 -6.63 -20.12
N SER A 89 -3.80 -7.84 -20.60
CA SER A 89 -5.14 -8.21 -21.08
C SER A 89 -5.42 -9.68 -20.83
N VAL A 90 -6.59 -9.98 -20.22
CA VAL A 90 -7.04 -11.37 -19.99
C VAL A 90 -7.05 -12.21 -21.27
N GLY A 91 -7.41 -11.62 -22.41
CA GLY A 91 -7.45 -12.31 -23.71
C GLY A 91 -6.11 -12.35 -24.45
N ALA A 92 -5.10 -11.61 -23.97
CA ALA A 92 -3.82 -11.43 -24.64
C ALA A 92 -2.73 -11.13 -23.60
N ARG A 93 -2.47 -12.11 -22.72
CA ARG A 93 -1.52 -11.96 -21.61
C ARG A 93 -0.13 -11.56 -22.11
N VAL A 94 0.47 -10.57 -21.47
CA VAL A 94 1.82 -10.08 -21.79
C VAL A 94 2.86 -11.10 -21.34
N LEU A 95 2.76 -11.57 -20.10
CA LEU A 95 3.57 -12.66 -19.55
C LEU A 95 2.72 -13.94 -19.53
N ALA A 96 3.02 -14.87 -20.44
CA ALA A 96 2.16 -16.02 -20.72
C ALA A 96 2.83 -17.38 -20.52
N GLU A 97 4.06 -17.44 -19.96
CA GLU A 97 4.81 -18.70 -19.85
C GLU A 97 4.47 -19.48 -18.59
N GLN A 98 4.34 -18.81 -17.44
CA GLN A 98 3.91 -19.42 -16.18
C GLN A 98 2.96 -18.49 -15.42
N TYR A 99 2.12 -19.10 -14.59
CA TYR A 99 1.11 -18.42 -13.80
C TYR A 99 0.91 -19.15 -12.47
N THR A 100 0.75 -18.39 -11.39
CA THR A 100 0.23 -18.88 -10.12
C THR A 100 -0.68 -17.84 -9.46
N TYR A 101 -1.38 -18.25 -8.42
CA TYR A 101 -2.27 -17.43 -7.62
C TYR A 101 -2.09 -17.77 -6.14
N ASP A 102 -2.06 -16.75 -5.28
CA ASP A 102 -2.14 -16.92 -3.83
C ASP A 102 -3.01 -15.83 -3.19
N ASN A 103 -3.80 -16.20 -2.18
CA ASN A 103 -4.57 -15.25 -1.37
C ASN A 103 -3.69 -14.43 -0.42
N ALA A 104 -2.42 -14.80 -0.25
CA ALA A 104 -1.41 -14.11 0.52
C ALA A 104 -0.21 -13.67 -0.35
N MET A 105 -0.44 -13.43 -1.65
CA MET A 105 0.59 -13.01 -2.60
C MET A 105 1.40 -11.81 -2.09
N THR A 106 2.71 -11.87 -2.26
CA THR A 106 3.65 -10.74 -2.17
C THR A 106 4.50 -10.63 -3.43
N VAL A 107 5.24 -9.52 -3.59
CA VAL A 107 6.15 -9.38 -4.73
C VAL A 107 7.29 -10.40 -4.66
N GLU A 108 7.82 -10.68 -3.46
CA GLU A 108 8.88 -11.67 -3.24
C GLU A 108 8.42 -13.10 -3.55
N GLU A 109 7.17 -13.43 -3.22
CA GLU A 109 6.61 -14.74 -3.54
C GLU A 109 6.56 -14.94 -5.06
N CYS A 110 6.07 -13.94 -5.78
CA CYS A 110 6.03 -13.98 -7.24
C CYS A 110 7.44 -14.05 -7.84
N ALA A 111 8.38 -13.25 -7.33
CA ALA A 111 9.78 -13.29 -7.75
C ALA A 111 10.41 -14.67 -7.53
N THR A 112 10.12 -15.31 -6.40
CA THR A 112 10.63 -16.64 -6.06
C THR A 112 10.06 -17.70 -7.03
N PHE A 113 8.75 -17.65 -7.29
CA PHE A 113 8.09 -18.52 -8.27
C PHE A 113 8.69 -18.32 -9.67
N CYS A 114 9.00 -17.08 -10.05
CA CYS A 114 9.51 -16.71 -11.36
C CYS A 114 11.04 -16.62 -11.46
N ALA A 115 11.83 -17.10 -10.49
CA ALA A 115 13.28 -16.88 -10.42
C ALA A 115 14.08 -17.30 -11.69
N GLY A 116 13.52 -18.23 -12.47
CA GLY A 116 14.06 -18.71 -13.74
C GLY A 116 13.73 -17.86 -14.98
N TYR A 117 12.90 -16.82 -14.86
CA TYR A 117 12.36 -16.04 -15.98
C TYR A 117 12.97 -14.64 -16.05
N THR A 118 13.05 -14.08 -17.27
CA THR A 118 13.48 -12.69 -17.49
C THR A 118 12.55 -11.67 -16.85
N TYR A 119 11.24 -11.93 -16.85
CA TYR A 119 10.23 -11.03 -16.33
C TYR A 119 9.30 -11.78 -15.37
N PHE A 120 8.85 -11.05 -14.36
CA PHE A 120 7.67 -11.41 -13.61
C PHE A 120 6.78 -10.19 -13.40
N GLY A 121 5.51 -10.43 -13.11
CA GLY A 121 4.61 -9.37 -12.71
C GLY A 121 3.44 -9.90 -11.92
N THR A 122 3.02 -9.10 -10.94
CA THR A 122 1.82 -9.37 -10.14
C THR A 122 0.63 -8.59 -10.70
N GLU A 123 -0.54 -9.22 -10.72
CA GLU A 123 -1.80 -8.60 -11.15
C GLU A 123 -2.91 -8.87 -10.11
N TYR A 124 -3.91 -8.00 -10.05
CA TYR A 124 -5.15 -8.23 -9.30
C TYR A 124 -4.94 -8.58 -7.82
N GLY A 125 -3.85 -8.08 -7.21
CA GLY A 125 -3.45 -8.34 -5.83
C GLY A 125 -2.89 -9.73 -5.58
N THR A 126 -3.34 -10.74 -6.31
CA THR A 126 -3.23 -12.16 -5.93
C THR A 126 -2.60 -13.04 -7.00
N GLN A 127 -2.42 -12.51 -8.21
CA GLN A 127 -1.95 -13.26 -9.36
C GLN A 127 -0.48 -12.96 -9.61
N CYS A 128 0.25 -13.96 -10.09
CA CYS A 128 1.64 -13.85 -10.48
C CYS A 128 1.86 -14.48 -11.86
N PHE A 129 2.56 -13.78 -12.73
CA PHE A 129 2.86 -14.19 -14.10
C PHE A 129 4.36 -14.13 -14.37
N CYS A 130 4.87 -15.09 -15.14
CA CYS A 130 6.27 -15.12 -15.58
C CYS A 130 6.39 -15.17 -17.11
N GLY A 131 7.49 -14.64 -17.64
CA GLY A 131 7.84 -14.77 -19.06
C GLY A 131 9.29 -14.43 -19.34
N ASN A 132 9.88 -15.03 -20.36
CA ASN A 132 11.22 -14.65 -20.86
C ASN A 132 11.14 -13.57 -21.93
N SER A 133 9.94 -13.34 -22.46
CA SER A 133 9.62 -12.30 -23.44
C SER A 133 8.15 -11.89 -23.30
N PHE A 134 7.76 -10.79 -23.94
CA PHE A 134 6.36 -10.38 -24.03
C PHE A 134 5.66 -11.15 -25.15
N ALA A 135 4.66 -11.96 -24.78
CA ALA A 135 3.85 -12.70 -25.75
C ALA A 135 2.91 -11.77 -26.54
N ASN A 136 2.54 -10.62 -25.95
CA ASN A 136 1.69 -9.60 -26.53
C ASN A 136 2.24 -8.20 -26.23
N PRO A 137 1.88 -7.17 -27.02
CA PRO A 137 2.32 -5.80 -26.75
C PRO A 137 1.87 -5.31 -25.36
N THR A 138 2.72 -4.53 -24.73
CA THR A 138 2.45 -3.82 -23.47
C THR A 138 2.97 -2.38 -23.57
N SER A 139 2.46 -1.52 -22.72
CA SER A 139 2.93 -0.15 -22.54
C SER A 139 3.03 0.15 -21.06
N GLU A 140 4.01 0.96 -20.69
CA GLU A 140 4.07 1.56 -19.35
C GLU A 140 2.80 2.42 -19.13
N ALA A 141 2.19 2.27 -17.96
CA ALA A 141 1.03 3.00 -17.50
C ALA A 141 1.43 3.93 -16.34
N ALA A 142 0.51 4.78 -15.87
CA ALA A 142 0.77 5.56 -14.68
C ALA A 142 0.97 4.64 -13.46
N GLU A 143 1.92 4.96 -12.58
CA GLU A 143 2.16 4.20 -11.35
C GLU A 143 0.88 4.03 -10.51
N THR A 144 0.02 5.05 -10.49
CA THR A 144 -1.27 5.05 -9.80
C THR A 144 -2.27 4.03 -10.35
N ASP A 145 -2.07 3.50 -11.56
CA ASP A 145 -2.92 2.45 -12.13
C ASP A 145 -2.65 1.09 -11.47
N CYS A 146 -1.44 0.84 -10.97
CA CYS A 146 -1.07 -0.37 -10.22
C CYS A 146 -1.35 -0.19 -8.72
N SER A 147 -2.62 0.04 -8.38
CA SER A 147 -3.04 0.50 -7.05
C SER A 147 -3.46 -0.61 -6.07
N PHE A 148 -3.50 -1.87 -6.49
CA PHE A 148 -3.92 -2.95 -5.60
C PHE A 148 -2.77 -3.31 -4.68
N LEU A 149 -3.04 -3.39 -3.39
CA LEU A 149 -2.07 -3.84 -2.41
C LEU A 149 -1.95 -5.35 -2.44
N CYS A 150 -0.74 -5.85 -2.20
CA CYS A 150 -0.50 -7.27 -2.00
C CYS A 150 -1.19 -7.74 -0.71
N PRO A 151 -2.03 -8.79 -0.73
CA PRO A 151 -2.68 -9.31 0.47
C PRO A 151 -1.71 -9.88 1.51
N GLY A 152 -0.57 -10.40 1.07
CA GLY A 152 0.47 -10.91 1.98
C GLY A 152 1.32 -9.80 2.60
N ASN A 153 1.38 -8.62 1.97
CA ASN A 153 2.06 -7.44 2.49
C ASN A 153 1.42 -6.15 1.96
N SER A 154 0.62 -5.49 2.79
CA SER A 154 -0.10 -4.27 2.37
C SER A 154 0.80 -3.05 2.14
N GLN A 155 2.12 -3.16 2.33
CA GLN A 155 3.10 -2.13 2.00
C GLN A 155 3.64 -2.26 0.56
N GLU A 156 3.11 -3.19 -0.23
CA GLU A 156 3.55 -3.45 -1.59
C GLU A 156 2.39 -3.38 -2.59
N TYR A 157 2.68 -2.96 -3.83
CA TYR A 157 1.71 -3.00 -4.92
C TYR A 157 1.77 -4.31 -5.69
N CYS A 158 0.62 -4.95 -5.87
CA CYS A 158 0.42 -6.18 -6.64
C CYS A 158 -0.49 -5.96 -7.87
N GLY A 159 -0.19 -4.92 -8.65
CA GLY A 159 -0.85 -4.58 -9.90
C GLY A 159 -2.23 -3.96 -9.72
N ALA A 160 -3.11 -4.19 -10.68
CA ALA A 160 -4.55 -3.94 -10.62
C ALA A 160 -5.22 -4.74 -11.75
N GLY A 161 -6.52 -4.55 -12.02
CA GLY A 161 -7.15 -5.18 -13.18
C GLY A 161 -6.51 -4.71 -14.50
N ASN A 162 -6.00 -5.65 -15.32
CA ASN A 162 -5.28 -5.39 -16.56
C ASN A 162 -4.03 -4.51 -16.36
N ARG A 163 -3.39 -4.61 -15.19
CA ARG A 163 -2.19 -3.86 -14.81
C ARG A 163 -1.22 -4.74 -14.04
N LEU A 164 -0.03 -4.94 -14.61
CA LEU A 164 1.07 -5.67 -13.99
C LEU A 164 1.99 -4.69 -13.25
N THR A 165 2.23 -4.94 -11.96
CA THR A 165 3.45 -4.45 -11.32
C THR A 165 4.60 -5.31 -11.85
N MET A 166 5.39 -4.78 -12.79
CA MET A 166 6.36 -5.58 -13.54
C MET A 166 7.78 -5.43 -13.01
N TYR A 167 8.53 -6.53 -13.05
CA TYR A 167 9.96 -6.58 -12.77
C TYR A 167 10.68 -7.30 -13.91
N SER A 168 11.92 -6.88 -14.17
CA SER A 168 12.80 -7.49 -15.16
C SER A 168 14.14 -7.88 -14.56
N LYS A 169 14.74 -8.97 -15.03
CA LYS A 169 16.00 -9.49 -14.52
C LYS A 169 17.12 -8.47 -14.72
N SER A 170 17.90 -8.21 -13.67
CA SER A 170 18.98 -7.22 -13.66
C SER A 170 20.19 -7.63 -14.51
#